data_AF-A0A3B9RCX8-F1
#
_entry.id   AF-A0A3B9RCX8-F1
#
_cell.length_a   1.000
_cell.length_b   1.000
_cell.length_c   1.000
_cell.angle_alpha   90.00
_cell.angle_beta   90.00
_cell.angle_gamma   90.00
#
_symmetry.space_group_name_H-M   'P 1'
#
loop_
_entity.id
_entity.type
_entity.pdbx_description
1 polymer ?
#
loop_
_entity_poly.entity_id
_entity_poly.type
_entity_poly.pdbx_seq_one_letter_code
_entity_poly.pdbx_strand_id
1 'polypeptide(L)'
;AAYSSADSALTSLTTSFCVDFLNTEKKPESVAKKTRRITHIGMSILLIIVVISFKYILDRNVIDGLLTVASYTYGPLLGLFSFGIFTKHQVKDKYVWIVALVCVSIILLLAKLPASYLSGYVFGYELLPLNGLLTFVGLWFIRKKNTSPDIGDIA
;
A
#
# COMPACT_ATOMS: atom_id res chain seq x y z
N ALA A 1 -0.88 14.46 22.30
CA ALA A 1 -0.62 13.24 21.50
C ALA A 1 -0.67 13.53 20.00
N ALA A 2 -1.82 13.93 19.43
CA ALA A 2 -2.02 14.09 17.99
C ALA A 2 -0.98 14.99 17.26
N TYR A 3 -0.57 16.12 17.85
CA TYR A 3 0.40 17.02 17.23
C TYR A 3 1.78 16.36 17.07
N SER A 4 2.25 15.63 18.07
CA SER A 4 3.53 14.88 18.01
C SER A 4 3.47 13.70 17.03
N SER A 5 2.31 13.04 16.92
CA SER A 5 2.08 11.99 15.91
C SER A 5 2.06 12.54 14.48
N ALA A 6 1.49 13.73 14.26
CA ALA A 6 1.47 14.37 12.95
C ALA A 6 2.88 14.85 12.53
N ASP A 7 3.64 15.44 13.46
CA ASP A 7 5.00 15.92 13.19
C ASP A 7 5.97 14.78 12.82
N SER A 8 5.90 13.68 13.57
CA SER A 8 6.69 12.47 13.27
C SER A 8 6.31 11.84 11.93
N ALA A 9 5.02 11.77 11.59
CA ALA A 9 4.56 11.28 10.30
C ALA A 9 5.05 12.17 9.13
N LEU A 10 4.96 13.49 9.28
CA LEU A 10 5.43 14.45 8.28
C LEU A 10 6.95 14.35 8.07
N THR A 11 7.72 14.19 9.14
CA THR A 11 9.17 14.01 9.10
C THR A 11 9.55 12.70 8.41
N SER A 12 8.87 11.60 8.73
CA SER A 12 9.09 10.30 8.09
C SER A 12 8.79 10.35 6.59
N LEU A 13 7.68 10.99 6.20
CA LEU A 13 7.30 11.13 4.80
C LEU A 13 8.28 12.02 4.04
N THR A 14 8.66 13.16 4.61
CA THR A 14 9.70 14.04 4.02
C THR A 14 11.01 13.27 3.82
N THR A 15 11.43 12.49 4.82
CA THR A 15 12.69 11.73 4.77
C THR A 15 12.63 10.65 3.70
N SER A 16 11.57 9.85 3.68
CA SER A 16 11.35 8.82 2.66
C SER A 16 11.32 9.44 1.27
N PHE A 17 10.63 10.57 1.08
CA PHE A 17 10.62 11.26 -0.21
C PHE A 17 12.00 11.77 -0.65
N CYS A 18 12.75 12.39 0.27
CA CYS A 18 14.10 12.88 -0.02
C CYS A 18 15.07 11.75 -0.40
N VAL A 19 15.00 10.61 0.28
CA VAL A 19 15.90 9.48 0.06
C VAL A 19 15.45 8.67 -1.16
N ASP A 20 14.19 8.22 -1.18
CA ASP A 20 13.71 7.27 -2.19
C ASP A 20 13.51 7.92 -3.56
N PHE A 21 13.00 9.17 -3.61
CA PHE A 21 12.69 9.84 -4.87
C PHE A 21 13.75 10.86 -5.30
N LEU A 22 14.21 11.72 -4.38
CA LEU A 22 15.17 12.79 -4.70
C LEU A 22 16.63 12.35 -4.60
N ASN A 23 16.89 11.13 -4.10
CA ASN A 23 18.20 10.52 -3.92
C ASN A 23 19.20 11.48 -3.23
N THR A 24 18.74 12.19 -2.20
CA THR A 24 19.51 13.27 -1.56
C THR A 24 20.80 12.79 -0.91
N GLU A 25 20.92 11.49 -0.62
CA GLU A 25 22.15 10.87 -0.10
C GLU A 25 23.32 10.94 -1.09
N LYS A 26 23.04 11.00 -2.40
CA LYS A 26 24.07 11.12 -3.44
C LYS A 26 24.48 12.56 -3.75
N LYS A 27 23.92 13.55 -3.03
CA LYS A 27 24.15 14.98 -3.28
C LYS A 27 25.11 15.57 -2.23
N PRO A 28 25.83 16.66 -2.57
CA PRO A 28 26.65 17.39 -1.59
C PRO A 28 25.79 17.86 -0.40
N GLU A 29 26.37 17.84 0.80
CA GLU A 29 25.65 18.10 2.06
C GLU A 29 24.91 19.46 2.06
N SER A 30 25.52 20.49 1.48
CA SER A 30 24.91 21.83 1.34
C SER A 30 23.64 21.82 0.48
N VAL A 31 23.65 21.05 -0.61
CA VAL A 31 22.50 20.89 -1.51
C VAL A 31 21.44 20.00 -0.86
N ALA A 32 21.85 18.89 -0.25
CA ALA A 32 20.95 17.97 0.44
C ALA A 32 20.17 18.66 1.57
N LYS A 33 20.82 19.50 2.37
CA LYS A 33 20.18 20.27 3.44
C LYS A 33 19.16 21.28 2.91
N LYS A 34 19.50 21.99 1.83
CA LYS A 34 18.58 22.93 1.18
C LYS A 34 17.37 22.21 0.60
N THR A 35 17.59 21.09 -0.11
CA THR A 35 16.52 20.26 -0.67
C THR A 35 15.60 19.74 0.42
N ARG A 36 16.13 19.16 1.50
CA ARG A 36 15.33 18.68 2.63
C ARG A 36 14.43 19.76 3.23
N ARG A 37 14.95 20.98 3.42
CA ARG A 37 14.17 22.10 3.97
C ARG A 37 13.01 22.49 3.05
N ILE A 38 13.27 22.58 1.74
CA ILE A 38 12.25 22.92 0.74
C ILE A 38 11.20 21.81 0.66
N THR A 39 11.63 20.55 0.60
CA THR A 39 10.73 19.39 0.58
C THR A 39 9.87 19.33 1.83
N HIS A 40 10.44 19.58 3.02
CA HIS A 40 9.67 19.55 4.27
C HIS A 40 8.54 20.59 4.26
N ILE A 41 8.84 21.83 3.86
CA ILE A 41 7.85 22.90 3.73
C ILE A 41 6.77 22.53 2.70
N GLY A 42 7.19 22.02 1.52
CA GLY A 42 6.26 21.55 0.49
C GLY A 42 5.36 20.43 1.01
N MET A 43 5.91 19.52 1.81
CA MET A 43 5.16 18.41 2.39
C MET A 43 4.17 18.86 3.46
N SER A 44 4.53 19.85 4.29
CA SER A 44 3.60 20.47 5.25
C SER A 44 2.40 21.08 4.52
N ILE A 45 2.63 21.82 3.45
CA ILE A 45 1.57 22.45 2.64
C ILE A 45 0.70 21.38 1.99
N LEU A 46 1.31 20.34 1.40
CA LEU A 46 0.58 19.23 0.80
C LEU A 46 -0.32 18.52 1.82
N LEU A 47 0.18 18.28 3.03
CA LEU A 47 -0.59 17.68 4.10
C LEU A 47 -1.83 18.52 4.47
N ILE A 48 -1.66 19.85 4.57
CA ILE A 48 -2.78 20.78 4.83
C ILE A 48 -3.83 20.68 3.71
N ILE A 49 -3.39 20.69 2.46
CA ILE A 49 -4.29 20.55 1.30
C ILE A 49 -5.08 19.24 1.38
N VAL A 50 -4.40 18.12 1.61
CA VAL A 50 -5.03 16.80 1.73
C VAL A 50 -6.07 16.78 2.87
N VAL A 51 -5.74 17.33 4.03
CA VAL A 51 -6.68 17.40 5.18
C VAL A 51 -7.92 18.22 4.83
N ILE A 52 -7.75 19.37 4.17
CA ILE A 52 -8.86 20.20 3.72
C ILE A 52 -9.70 19.44 2.68
N SER A 53 -9.06 18.80 1.69
CA SER A 53 -9.75 18.01 0.67
C SER A 53 -10.58 16.88 1.28
N PHE A 54 -10.03 16.13 2.25
CA PHE A 54 -10.77 15.07 2.94
C PHE A 54 -12.01 15.61 3.67
N LYS A 55 -11.92 16.81 4.26
CA LYS A 55 -13.06 17.45 4.93
C LYS A 55 -14.21 17.78 3.96
N TYR A 56 -13.90 18.13 2.72
CA TYR A 56 -14.91 18.54 1.73
C TYR A 56 -15.40 17.40 0.82
N ILE A 57 -14.58 16.38 0.58
CA ILE A 57 -14.91 15.29 -0.36
C ILE A 57 -15.65 14.15 0.34
N LEU A 58 -15.44 13.95 1.64
CA LEU A 58 -16.08 12.86 2.39
C LEU A 58 -17.20 13.36 3.29
N ASP A 59 -18.42 12.89 3.02
CA ASP A 59 -19.60 13.09 3.87
C ASP A 59 -19.59 12.21 5.14
N ARG A 60 -18.62 11.29 5.27
CA ARG A 60 -18.46 10.37 6.42
C ARG A 60 -17.43 10.90 7.42
N ASN A 61 -17.40 10.32 8.63
CA ASN A 61 -16.34 10.63 9.59
C ASN A 61 -14.95 10.50 8.92
N VAL A 62 -14.08 11.48 9.16
CA VAL A 62 -12.73 11.53 8.57
C VAL A 62 -11.95 10.23 8.84
N ILE A 63 -12.15 9.64 10.03
CA ILE A 63 -11.53 8.37 10.43
C ILE A 63 -11.99 7.23 9.52
N ASP A 64 -13.30 7.07 9.34
CA ASP A 64 -13.88 6.03 8.49
C ASP A 64 -13.40 6.15 7.05
N GLY A 65 -13.29 7.39 6.58
CA GLY A 65 -12.71 7.73 5.29
C GLY A 65 -11.28 7.28 5.10
N LEU A 66 -10.44 7.67 6.05
CA LEU A 66 -9.02 7.32 6.06
C LEU A 66 -8.81 5.81 6.12
N LEU A 67 -9.56 5.11 6.99
CA LEU A 67 -9.53 3.65 7.10
C LEU A 67 -10.04 2.95 5.84
N THR A 68 -11.05 3.49 5.17
CA THR A 68 -11.57 2.95 3.90
C THR A 68 -10.52 3.04 2.80
N VAL A 69 -9.89 4.22 2.62
CA VAL A 69 -8.84 4.40 1.63
C VAL A 69 -7.63 3.51 1.95
N ALA A 70 -7.23 3.45 3.22
CA ALA A 70 -6.17 2.55 3.69
C ALA A 70 -6.50 1.08 3.43
N SER A 71 -7.75 0.65 3.57
CA SER A 71 -8.18 -0.73 3.29
C SER A 71 -7.95 -1.12 1.83
N TYR A 72 -8.17 -0.19 0.90
CA TYR A 72 -7.97 -0.44 -0.52
C TYR A 72 -6.51 -0.38 -0.94
N THR A 73 -5.73 0.56 -0.41
CA THR A 73 -4.32 0.76 -0.82
C THR A 73 -3.35 -0.12 -0.05
N TYR A 74 -3.51 -0.24 1.27
CA TYR A 74 -2.61 -1.03 2.11
C TYR A 74 -2.97 -2.51 2.16
N GLY A 75 -4.17 -2.90 1.71
CA GLY A 75 -4.56 -4.32 1.59
C GLY A 75 -3.57 -5.14 0.75
N PRO A 76 -3.30 -4.78 -0.52
CA PRO A 76 -2.36 -5.53 -1.35
C PRO A 76 -0.92 -5.48 -0.82
N LEU A 77 -0.50 -4.33 -0.25
CA LEU A 77 0.81 -4.22 0.37
C LEU A 77 0.94 -5.17 1.57
N LEU A 78 -0.08 -5.24 2.43
CA LEU A 78 -0.13 -6.18 3.55
C LEU A 78 0.01 -7.63 3.06
N GLY A 79 -0.67 -8.00 1.98
CA GLY A 79 -0.55 -9.32 1.37
C GLY A 79 0.84 -9.60 0.81
N LEU A 80 1.45 -8.63 0.11
CA LEU A 80 2.81 -8.75 -0.43
C LEU A 80 3.87 -8.88 0.67
N PHE A 81 3.81 -8.04 1.71
CA PHE A 81 4.72 -8.09 2.84
C PHE A 81 4.53 -9.39 3.64
N SER A 82 3.28 -9.79 3.91
CA SER A 82 2.99 -11.06 4.59
C SER A 82 3.52 -12.25 3.79
N PHE A 83 3.35 -12.27 2.47
CA PHE A 83 3.89 -13.31 1.61
C PHE A 83 5.42 -13.38 1.69
N GLY A 84 6.10 -12.23 1.61
CA GLY A 84 7.56 -12.18 1.70
C GLY A 84 8.12 -12.63 3.06
N ILE A 85 7.40 -12.36 4.16
CA ILE A 85 7.82 -12.77 5.51
C ILE A 85 7.57 -14.26 5.75
N PHE A 86 6.39 -14.77 5.39
CA PHE A 86 6.00 -16.15 5.68
C PHE A 86 6.45 -17.17 4.62
N THR A 87 6.82 -16.73 3.42
CA THR A 87 7.07 -17.62 2.27
C THR A 87 8.43 -17.35 1.63
N LYS A 88 9.26 -18.39 1.44
CA LYS A 88 10.56 -18.32 0.75
C LYS A 88 10.47 -18.41 -0.78
N HIS A 89 9.27 -18.51 -1.34
CA HIS A 89 9.06 -18.71 -2.76
C HIS A 89 9.23 -17.39 -3.51
N GLN A 90 9.94 -17.43 -4.64
CA GLN A 90 10.04 -16.26 -5.51
C GLN A 90 8.76 -16.09 -6.34
N VAL A 91 8.21 -14.89 -6.29
CA VAL A 91 7.07 -14.51 -7.13
C VAL A 91 7.59 -14.05 -8.49
N LYS A 92 6.76 -14.17 -9.53
CA LYS A 92 7.04 -13.53 -10.81
C LYS A 92 6.67 -12.05 -10.74
N ASP A 93 7.66 -11.17 -10.60
CA ASP A 93 7.48 -9.71 -10.44
C ASP A 93 6.53 -9.10 -11.48
N LYS A 94 6.60 -9.56 -12.73
CA LYS A 94 5.75 -9.08 -13.84
C LYS A 94 4.25 -9.31 -13.61
N TYR A 95 3.86 -10.25 -12.74
CA TYR A 95 2.45 -10.56 -12.47
C TYR A 95 1.95 -9.96 -11.15
N VAL A 96 2.83 -9.43 -10.30
CA VAL A 96 2.45 -8.87 -8.98
C VAL A 96 1.48 -7.71 -9.13
N TRP A 97 1.73 -6.79 -10.07
CA TRP A 97 0.84 -5.65 -10.31
C TRP A 97 -0.55 -6.09 -10.83
N ILE A 98 -0.61 -7.16 -11.63
CA ILE A 98 -1.87 -7.73 -12.12
C ILE A 98 -2.66 -8.32 -10.94
N VAL A 99 -1.99 -9.10 -10.09
CA VAL A 99 -2.62 -9.69 -8.89
C VAL A 99 -3.15 -8.59 -7.97
N ALA A 100 -2.35 -7.56 -7.69
CA ALA A 100 -2.78 -6.44 -6.86
C ALA A 100 -4.01 -5.72 -7.44
N LEU A 101 -4.02 -5.45 -8.74
CA LEU A 101 -5.15 -4.79 -9.42
C LEU A 101 -6.42 -5.66 -9.36
N VAL A 102 -6.30 -6.96 -9.63
CA VAL A 102 -7.41 -7.92 -9.54
C VAL A 102 -7.95 -7.97 -8.10
N CYS A 103 -7.07 -8.00 -7.10
CA CYS A 103 -7.49 -8.02 -5.69
C CYS A 103 -8.26 -6.76 -5.31
N VAL A 104 -7.76 -5.58 -5.70
CA VAL A 104 -8.47 -4.30 -5.48
C VAL A 104 -9.82 -4.29 -6.20
N SER A 105 -9.90 -4.78 -7.44
CA SER A 105 -11.18 -4.88 -8.17
C SER A 105 -12.19 -5.79 -7.48
N ILE A 106 -11.76 -6.96 -7.00
CA ILE A 106 -12.61 -7.89 -6.26
C ILE A 106 -13.12 -7.24 -4.96
N ILE A 107 -12.23 -6.59 -4.22
CA ILE A 107 -12.57 -5.92 -2.95
C ILE A 107 -13.53 -4.75 -3.17
N LEU A 108 -13.36 -3.97 -4.25
CA LEU A 108 -14.32 -2.92 -4.62
C LEU A 108 -15.69 -3.49 -5.01
N LEU A 109 -15.73 -4.65 -5.65
CA LEU A 109 -16.98 -5.31 -5.99
C LEU A 109 -17.68 -5.85 -4.73
N LEU A 110 -16.93 -6.46 -3.82
CA LEU A 110 -17.43 -6.90 -2.51
C LEU A 110 -17.95 -5.74 -1.66
N ALA A 111 -17.24 -4.62 -1.64
CA ALA A 111 -17.67 -3.41 -0.92
C ALA A 111 -18.96 -2.80 -1.48
N LYS A 112 -19.29 -3.07 -2.75
CA LYS A 112 -20.53 -2.60 -3.41
C LYS A 112 -21.68 -3.61 -3.36
N LEU A 113 -21.46 -4.83 -2.86
CA LEU A 113 -22.53 -5.82 -2.77
C LEU A 113 -23.60 -5.36 -1.74
N PRO A 114 -24.88 -5.37 -2.11
CA PRO A 114 -25.93 -4.98 -1.19
C PRO A 114 -26.09 -6.00 -0.06
N ALA A 115 -26.29 -5.51 1.16
CA ALA A 115 -26.42 -6.32 2.38
C ALA A 115 -27.53 -7.39 2.30
N SER A 116 -28.51 -7.22 1.40
CA SER A 116 -29.57 -8.19 1.14
C SER A 116 -29.04 -9.55 0.64
N TYR A 117 -27.91 -9.57 -0.08
CA TYR A 117 -27.29 -10.81 -0.56
C TYR A 117 -26.40 -11.50 0.49
N LEU A 118 -26.00 -10.76 1.53
CA LEU A 118 -25.08 -11.19 2.58
C LEU A 118 -25.77 -11.35 3.94
N SER A 119 -27.09 -11.60 3.95
CA SER A 119 -27.86 -11.80 5.18
C SER A 119 -27.76 -10.62 6.17
N GLY A 120 -27.63 -9.39 5.65
CA GLY A 120 -27.50 -8.16 6.44
C GLY A 120 -26.06 -7.74 6.77
N TYR A 121 -25.05 -8.52 6.35
CA TYR A 121 -23.65 -8.21 6.64
C TYR A 121 -23.11 -7.10 5.71
N VAL A 122 -22.49 -6.08 6.30
CA VAL A 122 -21.93 -4.92 5.61
C VAL A 122 -20.40 -4.97 5.74
N PHE A 123 -19.71 -5.06 4.61
CA PHE A 123 -18.26 -4.98 4.58
C PHE A 123 -17.79 -3.57 4.97
N GLY A 124 -17.07 -3.49 6.08
CA GLY A 124 -16.40 -2.28 6.56
C GLY A 124 -14.89 -2.46 6.61
N TYR A 125 -14.29 -2.27 7.78
CA TYR A 125 -12.83 -2.34 7.97
C TYR A 125 -12.23 -3.74 7.77
N GLU A 126 -13.07 -4.78 7.79
CA GLU A 126 -12.67 -6.17 7.52
C GLU A 126 -12.20 -6.37 6.06
N LEU A 127 -12.51 -5.41 5.17
CA LEU A 127 -11.97 -5.38 3.81
C LEU A 127 -10.44 -5.32 3.79
N LEU A 128 -9.78 -4.70 4.78
CA LEU A 128 -8.32 -4.62 4.85
C LEU A 128 -7.65 -6.00 5.00
N PRO A 129 -7.92 -6.78 6.08
CA PRO A 129 -7.33 -8.11 6.23
C PRO A 129 -7.79 -9.07 5.11
N LEU A 130 -9.03 -8.94 4.63
CA LEU A 130 -9.53 -9.72 3.50
C LEU A 130 -8.74 -9.46 2.21
N ASN A 131 -8.46 -8.18 1.90
CA ASN A 131 -7.67 -7.77 0.75
C ASN A 131 -6.21 -8.27 0.84
N GLY A 132 -5.63 -8.19 2.05
CA GLY A 132 -4.32 -8.77 2.32
C GLY A 132 -4.27 -10.27 2.11
N LEU A 133 -5.26 -11.01 2.61
CA LEU A 133 -5.35 -12.45 2.42
C LEU A 133 -5.55 -12.83 0.95
N LEU A 134 -6.44 -12.13 0.24
CA LEU A 134 -6.69 -12.36 -1.18
C LEU A 134 -5.42 -12.14 -2.01
N THR A 135 -4.67 -11.08 -1.70
CA THR A 135 -3.39 -10.80 -2.35
C THR A 135 -2.35 -11.87 -2.04
N PHE A 136 -2.25 -12.31 -0.78
CA PHE A 136 -1.35 -13.41 -0.39
C PHE A 136 -1.65 -14.70 -1.18
N VAL A 137 -2.92 -15.07 -1.28
CA VAL A 137 -3.36 -16.25 -2.04
C VAL A 137 -3.08 -16.08 -3.53
N GLY A 138 -3.34 -14.90 -4.09
CA GLY A 138 -3.01 -14.58 -5.48
C GLY A 138 -1.52 -14.73 -5.78
N LEU A 139 -0.66 -14.22 -4.90
CA LEU A 139 0.81 -14.34 -5.00
C LEU A 139 1.25 -15.81 -4.91
N TRP A 140 0.59 -16.62 -4.08
CA TRP A 140 0.86 -18.05 -3.97
C TRP A 140 0.61 -18.80 -5.29
N PHE A 141 -0.44 -18.45 -6.04
CA PHE A 141 -0.72 -19.05 -7.34
C PHE A 141 0.31 -18.70 -8.41
N ILE A 142 0.87 -17.48 -8.37
CA ILE A 142 1.86 -17.02 -9.35
C ILE A 142 3.32 -17.31 -8.95
N ARG A 143 3.54 -18.07 -7.88
CA ARG A 143 4.90 -18.45 -7.44
C ARG A 143 5.64 -19.20 -8.55
N LYS A 144 6.93 -18.95 -8.69
CA LYS A 144 7.78 -19.77 -9.56
C LYS A 144 7.88 -21.16 -8.95
N LYS A 145 7.40 -22.19 -9.67
CA LYS A 145 7.88 -23.56 -9.42
C LYS A 145 9.31 -23.61 -9.95
N ASN A 146 10.27 -23.94 -9.11
CA ASN A 146 11.59 -24.36 -9.58
C ASN A 146 11.36 -25.67 -10.33
N THR A 147 11.16 -25.60 -11.64
CA THR A 147 11.25 -26.76 -12.50
C THR A 147 12.72 -27.18 -12.44
N SER A 148 13.00 -28.32 -11.80
CA SER A 148 14.31 -28.96 -11.84
C SER A 148 14.78 -29.05 -13.29
N PRO A 149 16.08 -28.82 -13.59
CA PRO A 149 16.59 -29.04 -14.94
C PRO A 149 16.32 -30.50 -15.33
N ASP A 150 15.73 -30.67 -16.51
CA ASP A 150 15.41 -31.96 -17.10
C ASP A 150 16.71 -32.73 -17.30
N ILE A 151 16.92 -33.80 -16.51
CA ILE A 151 18.05 -34.73 -16.67
C ILE A 151 17.62 -35.67 -17.80
N GLY A 152 17.62 -35.16 -19.03
CA GLY A 152 17.15 -35.88 -20.23
C GLY A 152 18.14 -35.93 -21.39
N ASP A 153 19.19 -35.10 -21.41
CA ASP A 153 20.10 -34.96 -22.58
C ASP A 153 21.48 -35.62 -22.39
N ILE A 154 21.57 -36.67 -21.57
CA ILE A 154 22.77 -37.51 -21.44
C ILE A 154 22.38 -38.99 -21.41
N ALA A 155 21.97 -39.51 -22.57
CA ALA A 155 21.89 -40.94 -22.85
C ALA A 155 22.27 -41.20 -24.31
#